data_AF-A0A7V9K1B0-F1
#
_entry.id   AF-A0A7V9K1B0-F1
#
_cell.length_a   1.000
_cell.length_b   1.000
_cell.length_c   1.000
_cell.angle_alpha   90.00
_cell.angle_beta   90.00
_cell.angle_gamma   90.00
#
_symmetry.space_group_name_H-M   'P 1'
#
loop_
_entity.id
_entity.type
_entity.pdbx_description
1 polymer ?
#
loop_
_entity_poly.entity_id
_entity_poly.type
_entity_poly.pdbx_seq_one_letter_code
_entity_poly.pdbx_strand_id
1 'polypeptide(L)'
;MVWGYKPVFTVDSSILKISATSPQAVQNPGKIYVKGNLIFQNDLGSGIHVIDNTVPSAAANIGFIKILGNSEISIKGNTLYANSFTDLVVVDIADWQNVKELKRIKGAFNQGAQAGGYPVYNYIPVPERGVYYECAGYNLTHVLTGWVKDSVLNNNCFYP
;
A
#
# COMPACT_ATOMS: atom_id res chain seq x y z
N MET A 1 7.63 20.82 -21.36
CA MET A 1 7.86 19.71 -20.41
C MET A 1 8.34 20.30 -19.10
N VAL A 2 8.01 19.66 -17.97
CA VAL A 2 8.41 20.04 -16.60
C VAL A 2 8.99 18.83 -15.90
N TRP A 3 9.80 19.03 -14.86
CA TRP A 3 10.25 17.92 -14.02
C TRP A 3 9.09 17.35 -13.21
N GLY A 4 8.99 16.03 -13.18
CA GLY A 4 7.90 15.31 -12.55
C GLY A 4 8.20 13.82 -12.39
N TYR A 5 7.15 13.01 -12.35
CA TYR A 5 7.27 11.56 -12.18
C TYR A 5 6.54 10.77 -13.27
N LYS A 6 7.18 9.70 -13.74
CA LYS A 6 6.54 8.68 -14.58
C LYS A 6 6.27 7.41 -13.78
N PRO A 7 5.13 6.74 -14.01
CA PRO A 7 4.82 5.49 -13.32
C PRO A 7 5.75 4.37 -13.79
N VAL A 8 6.15 3.51 -12.86
CA VAL A 8 6.92 2.30 -13.13
C VAL A 8 5.98 1.11 -12.99
N PHE A 9 5.95 0.26 -14.02
CA PHE A 9 5.07 -0.89 -14.10
C PHE A 9 5.86 -2.19 -14.25
N THR A 10 5.27 -3.30 -13.82
CA THR A 10 5.74 -4.65 -14.12
C THR A 10 4.60 -5.58 -14.50
N VAL A 11 4.90 -6.62 -15.27
CA VAL A 11 3.97 -7.74 -15.56
C VAL A 11 4.14 -8.89 -14.57
N ASP A 12 5.17 -8.87 -13.73
CA ASP A 12 5.40 -9.89 -12.73
C ASP A 12 4.40 -9.76 -11.58
N SER A 13 3.40 -10.64 -11.55
CA SER A 13 2.41 -10.67 -10.48
C SER A 13 2.93 -11.20 -9.14
N SER A 14 4.13 -11.80 -9.11
CA SER A 14 4.72 -12.34 -7.87
C SER A 14 4.91 -11.26 -6.80
N ILE A 15 5.03 -9.99 -7.21
CA ILE A 15 5.15 -8.83 -6.33
C ILE A 15 3.93 -8.59 -5.45
N LEU A 16 2.77 -9.14 -5.82
CA LEU A 16 1.50 -9.05 -5.07
C LEU A 16 1.43 -10.06 -3.92
N LYS A 17 2.41 -10.99 -3.85
CA LYS A 17 2.52 -11.95 -2.76
C LYS A 17 2.71 -11.21 -1.44
N ILE A 18 1.86 -11.55 -0.48
CA ILE A 18 1.92 -11.03 0.89
C ILE A 18 3.00 -11.78 1.66
N SER A 19 3.86 -11.04 2.36
CA SER A 19 4.96 -11.61 3.13
C SER A 19 5.39 -10.68 4.26
N ALA A 20 5.87 -11.26 5.36
CA ALA A 20 6.58 -10.51 6.39
C ALA A 20 8.07 -10.33 6.01
N THR A 21 8.62 -9.17 6.34
CA THR A 21 10.02 -8.81 6.13
C THR A 21 10.58 -8.12 7.36
N SER A 22 11.89 -7.82 7.33
CA SER A 22 12.53 -6.97 8.34
C SER A 22 11.84 -5.59 8.46
N PRO A 23 12.02 -4.89 9.59
CA PRO A 23 11.54 -3.52 9.77
C PRO A 23 11.96 -2.61 8.62
N GLN A 24 11.12 -1.63 8.30
CA GLN A 24 11.37 -0.60 7.29
C GLN A 24 11.14 0.79 7.90
N ALA A 25 11.76 1.81 7.32
CA ALA A 25 11.48 3.19 7.72
C ALA A 25 10.05 3.57 7.26
N VAL A 26 9.30 4.25 8.12
CA VAL A 26 7.98 4.79 7.79
C VAL A 26 8.13 5.87 6.72
N GLN A 27 7.39 5.75 5.62
CA GLN A 27 7.41 6.72 4.51
C GLN A 27 6.12 7.54 4.47
N ASN A 28 4.96 6.88 4.36
CA ASN A 28 3.65 7.51 4.23
C ASN A 28 2.69 6.94 5.28
N PRO A 29 2.75 7.40 6.53
CA PRO A 29 1.99 6.80 7.62
C PRO A 29 0.48 6.93 7.37
N GLY A 30 -0.23 5.83 7.61
CA GLY A 30 -1.68 5.75 7.53
C GLY A 30 -2.30 5.31 8.85
N LYS A 31 -3.40 4.56 8.72
CA LYS A 31 -4.25 4.10 9.83
C LYS A 31 -3.49 3.17 10.77
N ILE A 32 -3.87 3.20 12.05
CA ILE A 32 -3.27 2.40 13.11
C ILE A 32 -4.32 1.45 13.70
N TYR A 33 -3.95 0.18 13.93
CA TYR A 33 -4.73 -0.79 14.70
C TYR A 33 -3.89 -1.38 15.83
N VAL A 34 -4.52 -1.60 16.98
CA VAL A 34 -3.88 -2.25 18.14
C VAL A 34 -4.46 -3.65 18.32
N LYS A 35 -3.59 -4.65 18.48
CA LYS A 35 -3.95 -6.03 18.79
C LYS A 35 -3.01 -6.57 19.87
N GLY A 36 -3.51 -6.70 21.10
CA GLY A 36 -2.66 -7.04 22.25
C GLY A 36 -1.56 -5.99 22.43
N ASN A 37 -0.31 -6.44 22.49
CA ASN A 37 0.85 -5.56 22.60
C ASN A 37 1.40 -5.10 21.25
N LEU A 38 0.79 -5.50 20.13
CA LEU A 38 1.27 -5.11 18.80
C LEU A 38 0.44 -3.97 18.23
N ILE A 39 1.13 -3.04 17.59
CA ILE A 39 0.56 -2.00 16.75
C ILE A 39 0.81 -2.35 15.29
N PHE A 40 -0.25 -2.31 14.49
CA PHE A 40 -0.22 -2.47 13.04
C PHE A 40 -0.49 -1.10 12.43
N GLN A 41 0.54 -0.48 11.87
CA GLN A 41 0.45 0.82 11.23
C GLN A 41 0.57 0.67 9.72
N ASN A 42 -0.47 1.05 8.99
CA ASN A 42 -0.40 1.09 7.54
C ASN A 42 0.64 2.13 7.09
N ASP A 43 1.37 1.78 6.03
CA ASP A 43 2.23 2.68 5.27
C ASP A 43 1.71 2.70 3.83
N LEU A 44 1.09 3.82 3.45
CA LEU A 44 0.24 3.96 2.29
C LEU A 44 0.99 3.52 1.02
N GLY A 45 0.45 2.51 0.36
CA GLY A 45 0.93 1.92 -0.88
C GLY A 45 1.94 0.79 -0.75
N SER A 46 2.51 0.58 0.44
CA SER A 46 3.61 -0.37 0.63
C SER A 46 3.24 -1.57 1.51
N GLY A 47 2.48 -1.35 2.59
CA GLY A 47 2.13 -2.41 3.53
C GLY A 47 1.87 -1.90 4.94
N ILE A 48 2.35 -2.67 5.92
CA ILE A 48 1.98 -2.51 7.34
C ILE A 48 3.19 -2.72 8.23
N HIS A 49 3.57 -1.70 8.99
CA HIS A 49 4.56 -1.83 10.07
C HIS A 49 3.97 -2.61 11.23
N VAL A 50 4.75 -3.53 11.78
CA VAL A 50 4.45 -4.27 13.01
C VAL A 50 5.34 -3.72 14.11
N ILE A 51 4.73 -3.08 15.09
CA ILE A 51 5.41 -2.37 16.16
C ILE A 51 5.11 -3.08 17.47
N ASP A 52 6.15 -3.45 18.22
CA ASP A 52 6.02 -3.91 19.60
C ASP A 52 5.74 -2.71 20.50
N ASN A 53 4.66 -2.78 21.26
CA ASN A 53 4.20 -1.80 22.21
C ASN A 53 4.04 -2.40 23.62
N THR A 54 4.78 -3.47 23.94
CA THR A 54 4.79 -4.08 25.28
C THR A 54 5.24 -3.08 26.35
N VAL A 55 6.17 -2.19 26.01
CA VAL A 55 6.57 -1.05 26.84
C VAL A 55 6.21 0.23 26.07
N PRO A 56 5.11 0.93 26.40
CA PRO A 56 4.63 2.06 25.60
C PRO A 56 5.62 3.22 25.43
N SER A 57 6.50 3.44 26.42
CA SER A 57 7.56 4.47 26.34
C SER A 57 8.75 4.05 25.47
N ALA A 58 8.80 2.81 25.00
CA ALA A 58 9.89 2.22 24.23
C ALA A 58 9.35 1.35 23.07
N ALA A 59 8.28 1.82 22.41
CA ALA A 59 7.71 1.11 21.27
C ALA A 59 8.73 1.01 20.12
N ALA A 60 8.80 -0.16 19.48
CA ALA A 60 9.82 -0.46 18.47
C ALA A 60 9.20 -1.12 17.24
N ASN A 61 9.57 -0.65 16.05
CA ASN A 61 9.21 -1.33 14.81
C ASN A 61 10.01 -2.64 14.69
N ILE A 62 9.32 -3.77 14.76
CA ILE A 62 9.92 -5.12 14.78
C ILE A 62 9.75 -5.87 13.47
N GLY A 63 8.96 -5.35 12.52
CA GLY A 63 8.81 -5.99 11.21
C GLY A 63 7.86 -5.26 10.28
N PHE A 64 7.72 -5.79 9.07
CA PHE A 64 6.86 -5.20 8.05
C PHE A 64 6.11 -6.29 7.28
N ILE A 65 4.79 -6.17 7.16
CA ILE A 65 3.97 -7.02 6.31
C ILE A 65 3.77 -6.30 4.98
N LYS A 66 4.44 -6.78 3.93
CA LYS A 66 4.34 -6.21 2.60
C LYS A 66 2.98 -6.55 1.98
N ILE A 67 2.23 -5.51 1.63
CA ILE A 67 0.99 -5.61 0.85
C ILE A 67 1.01 -4.43 -0.13
N LEU A 68 1.42 -4.71 -1.37
CA LEU A 68 1.57 -3.66 -2.37
C LEU A 68 0.20 -3.03 -2.71
N GLY A 69 0.18 -1.71 -2.78
CA GLY A 69 -1.03 -0.92 -3.02
C GLY A 69 -2.00 -0.90 -1.83
N ASN A 70 -1.53 -1.18 -0.61
CA ASN A 70 -2.37 -1.15 0.59
C ASN A 70 -2.56 0.27 1.12
N SER A 71 -3.81 0.68 1.32
CA SER A 71 -4.16 1.99 1.88
C SER A 71 -5.07 1.91 3.11
N GLU A 72 -5.78 0.79 3.27
CA GLU A 72 -6.73 0.56 4.35
C GLU A 72 -6.50 -0.80 4.98
N ILE A 73 -6.67 -0.86 6.29
CA ILE A 73 -6.57 -2.09 7.08
C ILE A 73 -7.73 -2.18 8.07
N SER A 74 -8.13 -3.39 8.42
CA SER A 74 -8.94 -3.70 9.60
C SER A 74 -8.59 -5.08 10.15
N ILE A 75 -8.73 -5.27 11.46
CA ILE A 75 -8.34 -6.51 12.13
C ILE A 75 -9.51 -7.03 12.96
N LYS A 76 -9.82 -8.32 12.84
CA LYS A 76 -10.77 -9.05 13.68
C LYS A 76 -10.16 -10.37 14.13
N GLY A 77 -9.90 -10.51 15.43
CA GLY A 77 -9.17 -11.68 15.95
C GLY A 77 -7.78 -11.75 15.33
N ASN A 78 -7.45 -12.88 14.71
CA ASN A 78 -6.19 -13.08 13.96
C ASN A 78 -6.32 -12.79 12.46
N THR A 79 -7.45 -12.27 12.00
CA THR A 79 -7.66 -12.00 10.58
C THR A 79 -7.52 -10.51 10.29
N LEU A 80 -6.57 -10.19 9.42
CA LEU A 80 -6.34 -8.87 8.86
C LEU A 80 -7.00 -8.77 7.49
N TYR A 81 -7.83 -7.75 7.31
CA TYR A 81 -8.43 -7.39 6.04
C TYR A 81 -7.74 -6.14 5.53
N ALA A 82 -7.28 -6.18 4.29
CA ALA A 82 -6.57 -5.09 3.66
C ALA A 82 -6.99 -4.99 2.21
N ASN A 83 -6.87 -3.82 1.61
CA ASN A 83 -6.84 -3.73 0.16
C ASN A 83 -5.42 -4.00 -0.36
N SER A 84 -5.35 -4.53 -1.58
CA SER A 84 -4.14 -4.53 -2.42
C SER A 84 -4.58 -4.00 -3.78
N PHE A 85 -4.35 -2.72 -4.02
CA PHE A 85 -5.03 -1.98 -5.08
C PHE A 85 -6.55 -2.10 -4.94
N THR A 86 -7.22 -2.66 -5.95
CA THR A 86 -8.69 -2.87 -5.96
C THR A 86 -9.13 -4.19 -5.34
N ASP A 87 -8.18 -5.08 -5.02
CA ASP A 87 -8.48 -6.36 -4.43
C ASP A 87 -8.70 -6.22 -2.92
N LEU A 88 -9.62 -7.00 -2.38
CA LEU A 88 -9.66 -7.28 -0.94
C LEU A 88 -8.81 -8.51 -0.66
N VAL A 89 -7.84 -8.39 0.24
CA VAL A 89 -7.03 -9.50 0.74
C VAL A 89 -7.37 -9.77 2.21
N VAL A 90 -7.44 -11.06 2.53
CA VAL A 90 -7.69 -11.58 3.88
C VAL A 90 -6.45 -12.36 4.30
N VAL A 91 -5.83 -11.93 5.39
CA VAL A 91 -4.52 -12.42 5.84
C VAL A 91 -4.63 -12.94 7.26
N ASP A 92 -4.12 -14.15 7.50
CA ASP A 92 -3.91 -14.66 8.86
C ASP A 92 -2.63 -14.04 9.43
N ILE A 93 -2.79 -13.42 10.60
CA ILE A 93 -1.75 -12.76 11.39
C ILE A 93 -1.68 -13.34 12.82
N ALA A 94 -2.06 -14.61 12.99
CA ALA A 94 -1.83 -15.34 14.25
C ALA A 94 -0.34 -15.37 14.61
N ASP A 95 0.50 -15.65 13.60
CA ASP A 95 1.94 -15.43 13.62
C ASP A 95 2.28 -14.41 12.53
N TRP A 96 2.54 -13.16 12.94
CA TRP A 96 2.80 -12.07 12.01
C TRP A 96 4.10 -12.26 11.22
N GLN A 97 5.04 -13.08 11.70
CA GLN A 97 6.28 -13.37 10.97
C GLN A 97 6.04 -14.35 9.81
N ASN A 98 4.96 -15.13 9.89
CA ASN A 98 4.59 -16.17 8.93
C ASN A 98 3.15 -15.99 8.44
N VAL A 99 2.85 -14.78 7.94
CA VAL A 99 1.53 -14.43 7.42
C VAL A 99 1.07 -15.36 6.29
N LYS A 100 -0.24 -15.62 6.23
CA LYS A 100 -0.84 -16.43 5.17
C LYS A 100 -1.99 -15.69 4.53
N GLU A 101 -1.94 -15.51 3.20
CA GLU A 101 -3.09 -15.04 2.44
C GLU A 101 -4.16 -16.15 2.43
N LEU A 102 -5.25 -15.93 3.15
CA LEU A 102 -6.36 -16.87 3.25
C LEU A 102 -7.29 -16.76 2.04
N LYS A 103 -7.50 -15.53 1.57
CA LYS A 103 -8.41 -15.24 0.46
C LYS A 103 -8.06 -13.92 -0.20
N ARG A 104 -8.28 -13.86 -1.52
CA ARG A 104 -8.27 -12.63 -2.30
C ARG A 104 -9.53 -12.53 -3.14
N ILE A 105 -10.23 -11.42 -3.03
CA ILE A 105 -11.40 -11.09 -3.85
C ILE A 105 -10.97 -9.98 -4.81
N LYS A 106 -10.77 -10.36 -6.08
CA LYS A 106 -10.29 -9.42 -7.09
C LYS A 106 -11.31 -8.35 -7.41
N GLY A 107 -10.87 -7.09 -7.53
CA GLY A 107 -11.74 -5.97 -7.92
C GLY A 107 -12.87 -5.66 -6.94
N ALA A 108 -12.74 -6.05 -5.67
CA ALA A 108 -13.74 -5.81 -4.62
C ALA A 108 -14.06 -4.32 -4.44
N PHE A 109 -13.12 -3.43 -4.76
CA PHE A 109 -13.27 -1.98 -4.59
C PHE A 109 -13.50 -1.20 -5.90
N ASN A 110 -13.74 -1.88 -7.02
CA ASN A 110 -13.93 -1.22 -8.33
C ASN A 110 -15.11 -0.22 -8.35
N GLN A 111 -16.15 -0.43 -7.54
CA GLN A 111 -17.29 0.50 -7.45
C GLN A 111 -16.96 1.78 -6.67
N GLY A 112 -16.06 1.71 -5.68
CA GLY A 112 -15.61 2.88 -4.91
C GLY A 112 -14.72 3.83 -5.71
N ALA A 113 -13.92 3.29 -6.64
CA ALA A 113 -13.10 4.08 -7.55
C ALA A 113 -13.92 4.94 -8.53
N GLN A 114 -15.13 4.49 -8.89
CA GLN A 114 -16.05 5.27 -9.74
C GLN A 114 -16.84 6.31 -8.93
N ALA A 115 -17.14 6.04 -7.66
CA ALA A 115 -17.96 6.90 -6.82
C ALA A 115 -17.24 8.12 -6.22
N GLY A 116 -15.90 8.09 -6.12
CA GLY A 116 -15.11 9.14 -5.48
C GLY A 116 -14.31 10.07 -6.42
N GLY A 117 -14.36 9.85 -7.74
CA GLY A 117 -13.51 10.58 -8.69
C GLY A 117 -12.00 10.38 -8.51
N TYR A 118 -11.58 9.57 -7.53
CA TYR A 118 -10.20 9.16 -7.32
C TYR A 118 -9.93 7.92 -8.18
N PRO A 119 -9.17 8.06 -9.27
CA PRO A 119 -8.84 6.91 -10.07
C PRO A 119 -8.02 5.94 -9.23
N VAL A 120 -8.19 4.67 -9.54
CA VAL A 120 -7.53 3.46 -9.03
C VAL A 120 -5.99 3.56 -8.99
N TYR A 121 -5.40 4.62 -9.53
CA TYR A 121 -3.96 4.81 -9.71
C TYR A 121 -3.23 5.50 -8.56
N ASN A 122 -3.93 5.85 -7.48
CA ASN A 122 -3.34 6.56 -6.34
C ASN A 122 -2.96 5.66 -5.16
N TYR A 123 -2.98 4.33 -5.31
CA TYR A 123 -2.60 3.44 -4.19
C TYR A 123 -1.13 3.52 -3.83
N ILE A 124 -0.25 3.80 -4.81
CA ILE A 124 1.15 4.11 -4.54
C ILE A 124 1.33 5.61 -4.73
N PRO A 125 1.50 6.39 -3.64
CA PRO A 125 1.57 7.84 -3.73
C PRO A 125 2.79 8.29 -4.55
N VAL A 126 2.65 9.41 -5.26
CA VAL A 126 3.78 10.09 -5.91
C VAL A 126 4.74 10.57 -4.80
N PRO A 127 6.07 10.43 -4.96
CA PRO A 127 7.01 10.68 -3.85
C PRO A 127 7.02 12.11 -3.31
N GLU A 128 6.69 13.12 -4.12
CA GLU A 128 6.79 14.55 -3.77
C GLU A 128 5.49 15.27 -4.12
N ARG A 129 4.96 16.11 -3.21
CA ARG A 129 3.82 17.01 -3.49
C ARG A 129 4.25 18.22 -4.32
N GLY A 130 3.29 18.90 -4.94
CA GLY A 130 3.50 20.08 -5.77
C GLY A 130 4.16 19.78 -7.12
N VAL A 131 4.07 18.55 -7.61
CA VAL A 131 4.74 18.10 -8.86
C VAL A 131 3.73 17.56 -9.87
N TYR A 132 4.08 17.70 -11.15
CA TYR A 132 3.36 17.02 -12.22
C TYR A 132 3.81 15.56 -12.32
N TYR A 133 2.92 14.68 -12.79
CA TYR A 133 3.23 13.29 -13.05
C TYR A 133 2.44 12.77 -14.26
N GLU A 134 2.97 11.76 -14.93
CA GLU A 134 2.24 11.06 -15.99
C GLU A 134 1.14 10.20 -15.36
N CYS A 135 -0.11 10.43 -15.80
CA CYS A 135 -1.26 9.69 -15.28
C CYS A 135 -1.09 8.21 -15.62
N ALA A 136 -0.99 7.35 -14.60
CA ALA A 136 -0.99 5.90 -14.81
C ALA A 136 -2.33 5.49 -15.46
N GLY A 137 -2.26 4.87 -16.64
CA GLY A 137 -3.44 4.46 -17.39
C GLY A 137 -4.10 3.18 -16.86
N TYR A 138 -5.33 2.92 -17.31
CA TYR A 138 -6.04 1.66 -17.07
C TYR A 138 -5.44 0.51 -17.88
N ASN A 139 -4.45 -0.17 -17.32
CA ASN A 139 -3.98 -1.45 -17.86
C ASN A 139 -3.97 -2.54 -16.80
N LEU A 140 -4.92 -3.49 -16.91
CA LEU A 140 -5.07 -4.62 -15.99
C LEU A 140 -3.95 -5.67 -16.10
N THR A 141 -3.07 -5.57 -17.10
CA THR A 141 -1.96 -6.53 -17.28
C THR A 141 -0.66 -6.09 -16.59
N HIS A 142 -0.62 -4.86 -16.09
CA HIS A 142 0.57 -4.28 -15.47
C HIS A 142 0.26 -3.82 -14.05
N VAL A 143 1.15 -4.15 -13.12
CA VAL A 143 1.07 -3.71 -11.73
C VAL A 143 1.97 -2.49 -11.57
N LEU A 144 1.41 -1.39 -11.04
CA LEU A 144 2.19 -0.21 -10.66
C LEU A 144 3.09 -0.57 -9.48
N THR A 145 4.39 -0.31 -9.59
CA THR A 145 5.37 -0.59 -8.53
C THR A 145 5.98 0.66 -7.90
N GLY A 146 5.84 1.81 -8.55
CA GLY A 146 6.40 3.06 -8.06
C GLY A 146 6.47 4.14 -9.13
N TRP A 147 7.36 5.09 -8.90
CA TRP A 147 7.51 6.30 -9.69
C TRP A 147 9.00 6.59 -9.92
N VAL A 148 9.35 7.05 -11.12
CA VAL A 148 10.71 7.49 -11.47
C VAL A 148 10.68 8.96 -11.87
N LYS A 149 11.67 9.74 -11.42
CA LYS A 149 11.79 11.16 -11.73
C LYS A 149 12.20 11.34 -13.19
N ASP A 150 11.41 12.08 -13.96
CA ASP A 150 11.65 12.33 -15.39
C ASP A 150 10.90 13.61 -15.84
N SER A 151 11.15 14.04 -17.07
CA SER A 151 10.40 15.07 -17.77
C SER A 151 8.99 14.57 -18.12
N VAL A 152 7.97 15.36 -17.77
CA VAL A 152 6.55 15.13 -18.06
C VAL A 152 5.92 16.34 -18.74
N LEU A 153 4.77 16.18 -19.38
CA LEU A 153 4.02 17.30 -19.95
C LEU A 153 3.26 18.04 -18.83
N ASN A 154 3.22 19.38 -18.85
CA ASN A 154 2.61 20.16 -17.76
C ASN A 154 1.07 20.14 -17.77
N ASN A 155 0.46 19.51 -18.78
CA ASN A 155 -0.98 19.28 -18.88
C ASN A 155 -1.39 17.86 -18.44
N ASN A 156 -0.48 17.11 -17.81
CA ASN A 156 -0.76 15.82 -17.21
C ASN A 156 -1.37 15.97 -15.80
N CYS A 157 -1.34 14.90 -15.02
CA CYS A 157 -1.78 14.90 -13.63
C CYS A 157 -0.87 15.75 -12.73
N PHE A 158 -1.43 16.35 -11.68
CA PHE A 158 -0.72 17.16 -10.70
C PHE A 158 -1.02 16.62 -9.30
N TYR A 159 0.02 16.39 -8.49
CA TYR A 159 -0.12 16.01 -7.09
C TYR A 159 -0.01 17.28 -6.24
N PRO A 160 -1.13 17.80 -5.69
CA PRO A 160 -1.16 19.08 -4.98
C PRO A 160 -0.37 19.08 -3.67
#